data_AF-A0A366I958-F1
#
_entry.id   AF-A0A366I958-F1
#
_cell.length_a   1.000
_cell.length_b   1.000
_cell.length_c   1.000
_cell.angle_alpha   90.00
_cell.angle_beta   90.00
_cell.angle_gamma   90.00
#
_symmetry.space_group_name_H-M   'P 1'
#
loop_
_entity.id
_entity.type
_entity.pdbx_description
1 polymer ?
#
loop_
_entity_poly.entity_id
_entity_poly.type
_entity_poly.pdbx_seq_one_letter_code
_entity_poly.pdbx_strand_id
1 'polypeptide(L)'
;MSWYRTGTIAATNGSKIITGAGTQFLNPLNGVSAGRMLLLPGAGTVQIYEIASVQSNTQLTLVDNYTGTTGAGKLYAIPTSPTVSIEQFAHDFAETLAYYQQQLAGWQAILTGTGDVTLTTPDGQSVTVRSQRAWDTALNGKMDNISLPLSRDNGGSGSTDGAVRNAPNAPSSRTLNDWLSSLDGNMAGSAPISNDGGSWHTYLNVKHRSGIGDGINYGFVLEDRSMTSANYDVISVRKQVGGSWLAPVTLWHSGNLTKQSSVSDTTIGAVLTNGSWGLGGIAISSANYATIASTPRSQFIGSVSNNTGFPTSDVAWTGIHVPFNVDGSATVALAILAAPSLGAARMQVHTRRSSINNGWLNVLMSNQYTVDANGFYKSASPILRLANSISDMPDNYLDGFEPSGCGAVNIEAVGANAERLAVGIYRVTGALGLSVEGWTIEIPQDVNGNRLVHVATETADNGDITVYVSKRKFDIETGNIVAGEPMDIPAGRWIDLRLSMPLIEAPTPEEE
;
A
#
# COMPACT_ATOMS: atom_id res chain seq x y z
N MET A 1 -94.23 43.45 28.82
CA MET A 1 -94.28 44.93 28.60
C MET A 1 -93.23 45.57 29.48
N SER A 2 -92.28 46.32 28.91
CA SER A 2 -91.00 46.68 29.53
C SER A 2 -90.99 47.98 30.38
N TRP A 3 -92.15 48.62 30.59
CA TRP A 3 -92.27 49.92 31.26
C TRP A 3 -93.44 49.90 32.28
N TYR A 4 -93.17 50.29 33.52
CA TYR A 4 -94.15 50.43 34.59
C TYR A 4 -94.78 51.84 34.60
N ARG A 5 -96.12 51.91 34.58
CA ARG A 5 -96.90 53.17 34.41
C ARG A 5 -98.18 53.25 35.27
N THR A 6 -98.36 52.32 36.21
CA THR A 6 -99.62 52.14 36.92
C THR A 6 -99.82 53.21 38.00
N GLY A 7 -100.91 53.97 37.93
CA GLY A 7 -101.24 55.03 38.88
C GLY A 7 -100.74 56.41 38.44
N THR A 8 -100.78 57.38 39.36
CA THR A 8 -100.27 58.75 39.13
C THR A 8 -99.34 59.17 40.25
N ILE A 9 -98.54 60.21 40.03
CA ILE A 9 -97.62 60.73 41.03
C ILE A 9 -97.87 62.21 41.33
N ALA A 10 -97.54 62.60 42.55
CA ALA A 10 -97.45 63.96 43.02
C ALA A 10 -95.99 64.30 43.30
N ALA A 11 -95.58 65.47 42.81
CA ALA A 11 -94.24 65.98 42.93
C ALA A 11 -94.29 67.46 43.32
N THR A 12 -93.43 67.86 44.25
CA THR A 12 -93.31 69.25 44.74
C THR A 12 -91.97 69.80 44.32
N ASN A 13 -91.96 70.98 43.70
CA ASN A 13 -90.74 71.65 43.29
C ASN A 13 -89.80 71.85 44.50
N GLY A 14 -88.54 71.50 44.34
CA GLY A 14 -87.53 71.54 45.41
C GLY A 14 -87.49 70.33 46.33
N SER A 15 -88.38 69.33 46.15
CA SER A 15 -88.42 68.10 46.97
C SER A 15 -87.87 66.89 46.20
N LYS A 16 -87.19 65.97 46.90
CA LYS A 16 -86.79 64.65 46.36
C LYS A 16 -87.89 63.60 46.46
N ILE A 17 -88.93 63.88 47.24
CA ILE A 17 -89.96 62.89 47.56
C ILE A 17 -91.04 62.94 46.48
N ILE A 18 -91.32 61.78 45.90
CA ILE A 18 -92.43 61.55 44.99
C ILE A 18 -93.45 60.69 45.70
N THR A 19 -94.70 61.17 45.73
CA THR A 19 -95.81 60.43 46.35
C THR A 19 -96.73 59.90 45.26
N GLY A 20 -96.90 58.60 45.19
CA GLY A 20 -97.78 57.93 44.25
C GLY A 20 -99.20 57.74 44.77
N ALA A 21 -100.17 57.84 43.88
CA ALA A 21 -101.58 57.52 44.10
C ALA A 21 -101.98 56.36 43.17
N GLY A 22 -102.39 55.23 43.76
CA GLY A 22 -102.68 54.00 43.02
C GLY A 22 -101.44 53.28 42.46
N THR A 23 -100.24 53.66 42.91
CA THR A 23 -98.97 53.04 42.53
C THR A 23 -98.64 51.83 43.42
N GLN A 24 -97.75 50.97 42.93
CA GLN A 24 -97.22 49.80 43.62
C GLN A 24 -95.70 49.72 43.40
N PHE A 25 -94.97 50.75 43.81
CA PHE A 25 -93.53 50.84 43.58
C PHE A 25 -92.71 49.75 44.26
N LEU A 26 -93.16 49.23 45.40
CA LEU A 26 -92.44 48.21 46.17
C LEU A 26 -92.74 46.79 45.68
N ASN A 27 -93.68 46.60 44.75
CA ASN A 27 -94.01 45.28 44.22
C ASN A 27 -92.85 44.78 43.31
N PRO A 28 -92.14 43.70 43.70
CA PRO A 28 -90.95 43.25 42.97
C PRO A 28 -91.21 42.87 41.51
N LEU A 29 -92.43 42.43 41.19
CA LEU A 29 -92.83 42.05 39.83
C LEU A 29 -92.89 43.24 38.87
N ASN A 30 -93.02 44.45 39.40
CA ASN A 30 -93.05 45.67 38.60
C ASN A 30 -91.63 46.18 38.26
N GLY A 31 -90.57 45.60 38.82
CA GLY A 31 -89.18 45.90 38.46
C GLY A 31 -88.71 47.32 38.76
N VAL A 32 -89.41 48.05 39.63
CA VAL A 32 -89.01 49.38 40.11
C VAL A 32 -87.99 49.21 41.22
N SER A 33 -86.78 49.75 41.04
CA SER A 33 -85.69 49.67 42.00
C SER A 33 -84.87 50.95 42.03
N ALA A 34 -84.03 51.10 43.06
CA ALA A 34 -82.98 52.12 43.06
C ALA A 34 -82.11 51.99 41.80
N GLY A 35 -81.61 53.13 41.28
CA GLY A 35 -80.80 53.22 40.06
C GLY A 35 -81.60 53.21 38.76
N ARG A 36 -82.94 53.12 38.81
CA ARG A 36 -83.80 53.19 37.61
C ARG A 36 -84.23 54.62 37.32
N MET A 37 -84.57 54.86 36.06
CA MET A 37 -85.07 56.14 35.58
C MET A 37 -86.59 56.26 35.81
N LEU A 38 -87.01 57.40 36.35
CA LEU A 38 -88.38 57.89 36.39
C LEU A 38 -88.56 58.97 35.31
N LEU A 39 -89.47 58.72 34.37
CA LEU A 39 -89.80 59.67 33.29
C LEU A 39 -91.14 60.34 33.57
N LEU A 40 -91.17 61.68 33.56
CA LEU A 40 -92.39 62.49 33.68
C LEU A 40 -92.63 63.29 32.39
N PRO A 41 -93.79 63.13 31.72
CA PRO A 41 -94.16 63.94 30.57
C PRO A 41 -94.63 65.34 31.00
N GLY A 42 -94.01 66.40 30.44
CA GLY A 42 -94.43 67.80 30.54
C GLY A 42 -94.78 68.40 29.18
N ALA A 43 -95.32 69.62 29.13
CA ALA A 43 -95.70 70.31 27.88
C ALA A 43 -94.46 70.60 27.01
N GLY A 44 -94.13 69.69 26.10
CA GLY A 44 -93.03 69.82 25.14
C GLY A 44 -91.68 69.24 25.56
N THR A 45 -91.50 68.79 26.81
CA THR A 45 -90.27 68.13 27.28
C THR A 45 -90.55 67.04 28.31
N VAL A 46 -89.83 65.92 28.23
CA VAL A 46 -89.87 64.82 29.21
C VAL A 46 -88.77 65.05 30.24
N GLN A 47 -89.16 65.16 31.51
CA GLN A 47 -88.20 65.28 32.61
C GLN A 47 -87.83 63.88 33.11
N ILE A 48 -86.54 63.64 33.33
CA ILE A 48 -86.00 62.34 33.75
C ILE A 48 -85.27 62.50 35.07
N TYR A 49 -85.56 61.61 36.01
CA TYR A 49 -84.92 61.57 37.33
C TYR A 49 -84.48 60.15 37.67
N GLU A 50 -83.40 60.02 38.43
CA GLU A 50 -82.98 58.73 38.96
C GLU A 50 -83.67 58.46 40.31
N ILE A 51 -84.14 57.23 40.50
CA ILE A 51 -84.73 56.76 41.75
C ILE A 51 -83.58 56.38 42.70
N ALA A 52 -83.41 57.14 43.79
CA ALA A 52 -82.42 56.84 44.82
C ALA A 52 -82.85 55.64 45.67
N SER A 53 -84.12 55.59 46.03
CA SER A 53 -84.69 54.50 46.83
C SER A 53 -86.21 54.50 46.75
N VAL A 54 -86.81 53.34 46.99
CA VAL A 54 -88.25 53.14 47.06
C VAL A 54 -88.61 52.81 48.49
N GLN A 55 -89.42 53.65 49.14
CA GLN A 55 -89.75 53.51 50.56
C GLN A 55 -91.05 52.73 50.77
N SER A 56 -92.00 52.85 49.85
CA SER A 56 -93.27 52.16 49.93
C SER A 56 -93.93 52.03 48.56
N ASN A 57 -95.07 51.35 48.48
CA ASN A 57 -95.86 51.26 47.25
C ASN A 57 -96.26 52.63 46.69
N THR A 58 -96.34 53.65 47.55
CA THR A 58 -96.80 55.00 47.22
C THR A 58 -95.74 56.06 47.47
N GLN A 59 -94.48 55.68 47.74
CA GLN A 59 -93.42 56.65 47.96
C GLN A 59 -92.09 56.16 47.41
N LEU A 60 -91.46 57.02 46.60
CA LEU A 60 -90.07 56.88 46.19
C LEU A 60 -89.33 58.21 46.42
N THR A 61 -88.02 58.12 46.54
CA THR A 61 -87.12 59.25 46.69
C THR A 61 -86.19 59.31 45.49
N LEU A 62 -86.09 60.49 44.91
CA LEU A 62 -85.19 60.79 43.79
C LEU A 62 -83.78 61.11 44.30
N VAL A 63 -82.78 60.92 43.44
CA VAL A 63 -81.40 61.35 43.73
C VAL A 63 -81.32 62.88 43.82
N ASP A 64 -81.93 63.57 42.86
CA ASP A 64 -81.95 65.03 42.77
C ASP A 64 -83.33 65.63 43.13
N ASN A 65 -83.36 66.91 43.51
CA ASN A 65 -84.59 67.63 43.79
C ASN A 65 -85.44 67.74 42.50
N TYR A 66 -86.75 67.52 42.61
CA TYR A 66 -87.67 67.73 41.50
C TYR A 66 -87.73 69.21 41.11
N THR A 67 -87.47 69.51 39.84
CA THR A 67 -87.36 70.88 39.30
C THR A 67 -88.55 71.30 38.44
N GLY A 68 -89.51 70.39 38.20
CA GLY A 68 -90.75 70.70 37.47
C GLY A 68 -91.82 71.41 38.31
N THR A 69 -92.93 71.79 37.69
CA THR A 69 -94.05 72.47 38.36
C THR A 69 -94.72 71.58 39.40
N THR A 70 -94.88 72.07 40.63
CA THR A 70 -95.60 71.37 41.71
C THR A 70 -97.00 70.98 41.29
N GLY A 71 -97.40 69.72 41.53
CA GLY A 71 -98.75 69.26 41.27
C GLY A 71 -98.96 67.76 41.50
N ALA A 72 -100.21 67.36 41.71
CA ALA A 72 -100.65 65.98 41.84
C ALA A 72 -101.22 65.42 40.53
N GLY A 73 -101.37 64.09 40.43
CA GLY A 73 -102.02 63.44 39.28
C GLY A 73 -101.15 63.35 38.02
N LYS A 74 -99.83 63.54 38.13
CA LYS A 74 -98.91 63.48 36.97
C LYS A 74 -98.75 62.04 36.49
N LEU A 75 -98.71 61.86 35.17
CA LEU A 75 -98.35 60.58 34.54
C LEU A 75 -96.84 60.32 34.68
N TYR A 76 -96.44 59.06 34.63
CA TYR A 76 -95.02 58.69 34.68
C TYR A 76 -94.75 57.36 33.97
N ALA A 77 -93.47 57.05 33.76
CA ALA A 77 -93.05 55.70 33.38
C ALA A 77 -91.66 55.32 33.90
N ILE A 78 -91.44 54.03 34.18
CA ILE A 78 -90.17 53.45 34.65
C ILE A 78 -89.81 52.22 33.80
N PRO A 79 -88.65 52.15 33.10
CA PRO A 79 -88.22 50.96 32.34
C PRO A 79 -87.65 49.82 33.22
N THR A 80 -87.98 48.54 32.94
CA THR A 80 -87.87 47.44 33.94
C THR A 80 -87.17 46.11 33.54
N SER A 81 -86.48 45.95 32.40
CA SER A 81 -85.85 44.66 31.99
C SER A 81 -84.32 44.54 32.23
N PRO A 82 -83.76 43.36 32.62
CA PRO A 82 -82.33 42.98 32.49
C PRO A 82 -82.05 41.86 31.44
N THR A 83 -80.78 41.51 31.18
CA THR A 83 -80.17 41.21 29.84
C THR A 83 -79.65 39.77 29.54
N VAL A 84 -80.10 38.68 30.15
CA VAL A 84 -79.91 37.30 29.59
C VAL A 84 -81.06 36.39 30.01
N SER A 85 -81.57 35.58 29.09
CA SER A 85 -82.68 34.65 29.32
C SER A 85 -82.17 33.26 29.73
N ILE A 86 -82.96 32.50 30.50
CA ILE A 86 -82.60 31.15 30.97
C ILE A 86 -82.38 30.20 29.78
N GLU A 87 -83.08 30.45 28.68
CA GLU A 87 -83.02 29.67 27.45
C GLU A 87 -81.67 29.81 26.74
N GLN A 88 -81.07 31.02 26.71
CA GLN A 88 -79.75 31.21 26.12
C GLN A 88 -78.66 30.49 26.94
N PHE A 89 -78.74 30.58 28.27
CA PHE A 89 -77.82 29.83 29.13
C PHE A 89 -77.94 28.32 28.94
N ALA A 90 -79.17 27.80 28.82
CA ALA A 90 -79.40 26.38 28.57
C ALA A 90 -78.84 25.92 27.21
N HIS A 91 -78.91 26.78 26.19
CA HIS A 91 -78.35 26.50 24.87
C HIS A 91 -76.81 26.46 24.90
N ASP A 92 -76.17 27.49 25.44
CA ASP A 92 -74.70 27.57 25.54
C ASP A 92 -74.12 26.40 26.37
N PHE A 93 -74.84 25.98 27.42
CA PHE A 93 -74.49 24.81 28.22
C PHE A 93 -74.63 23.50 27.43
N ALA A 94 -75.71 23.34 26.66
CA ALA A 94 -75.94 22.16 25.84
C ALA A 94 -74.89 22.02 24.73
N GLU A 95 -74.52 23.12 24.07
CA GLU A 95 -73.46 23.14 23.05
C GLU A 95 -72.10 22.77 23.66
N THR A 96 -71.77 23.34 24.82
CA THR A 96 -70.53 23.02 25.53
C THR A 96 -70.48 21.54 25.94
N LEU A 97 -71.60 21.00 26.44
CA LEU A 97 -71.69 19.59 26.81
C LEU A 97 -71.57 18.66 25.60
N ALA A 98 -72.23 18.98 24.48
CA ALA A 98 -72.11 18.21 23.24
C ALA A 98 -70.66 18.20 22.72
N TYR A 99 -69.97 19.34 22.80
CA TYR A 99 -68.55 19.44 22.47
C TYR A 99 -67.68 18.54 23.36
N TYR A 100 -67.88 18.56 24.68
CA TYR A 100 -67.15 17.67 25.59
C TYR A 100 -67.42 16.19 25.32
N GLN A 101 -68.68 15.83 25.02
CA GLN A 101 -69.04 14.45 24.67
C GLN A 101 -68.36 14.00 23.37
N GLN A 102 -68.28 14.86 22.36
CA GLN A 102 -67.58 14.58 21.11
C GLN A 102 -66.06 14.38 21.34
N GLN A 103 -65.44 15.24 22.15
CA GLN A 103 -64.02 15.08 22.51
C GLN A 103 -63.77 13.78 23.29
N LEU A 104 -64.63 13.44 24.25
CA LEU A 104 -64.54 12.19 25.00
C LEU A 104 -64.70 10.96 24.10
N ALA A 105 -65.63 11.00 23.15
CA ALA A 105 -65.78 9.94 22.15
C ALA A 105 -64.54 9.80 21.26
N GLY A 106 -63.94 10.92 20.86
CA GLY A 106 -62.67 10.95 20.12
C GLY A 106 -61.53 10.29 20.90
N TRP A 107 -61.36 10.65 22.18
CA TRP A 107 -60.39 10.02 23.07
C TRP A 107 -60.64 8.53 23.26
N GLN A 108 -61.90 8.13 23.45
CA GLN A 108 -62.27 6.72 23.55
C GLN A 108 -61.91 5.96 22.28
N ALA A 109 -62.16 6.53 21.10
CA ALA A 109 -61.81 5.92 19.82
C ALA A 109 -60.29 5.78 19.65
N ILE A 110 -59.49 6.78 20.03
CA ILE A 110 -58.01 6.71 20.02
C ILE A 110 -57.50 5.61 20.96
N LEU A 111 -58.05 5.52 22.18
CA LEU A 111 -57.56 4.60 23.20
C LEU A 111 -58.02 3.15 22.98
N THR A 112 -59.17 2.93 22.33
CA THR A 112 -59.77 1.59 22.19
C THR A 112 -59.80 1.05 20.76
N GLY A 113 -59.62 1.91 19.76
CA GLY A 113 -59.60 1.54 18.34
C GLY A 113 -58.41 0.65 17.98
N THR A 114 -58.51 -0.05 16.85
CA THR A 114 -57.47 -0.97 16.32
C THR A 114 -56.75 -0.43 15.09
N GLY A 115 -57.13 0.73 14.57
CA GLY A 115 -56.60 1.31 13.33
C GLY A 115 -56.61 2.85 13.36
N ASP A 116 -56.69 3.46 12.19
CA ASP A 116 -56.79 4.90 12.06
C ASP A 116 -58.17 5.41 12.54
N VAL A 117 -58.16 6.46 13.34
CA VAL A 117 -59.31 7.13 13.94
C VAL A 117 -59.43 8.52 13.34
N THR A 118 -60.60 8.85 12.79
CA THR A 118 -60.88 10.19 12.27
C THR A 118 -61.62 11.00 13.33
N LEU A 119 -61.02 12.12 13.72
CA LEU A 119 -61.56 13.08 14.68
C LEU A 119 -62.06 14.30 13.93
N THR A 120 -63.15 14.91 14.39
CA THR A 120 -63.59 16.22 13.88
C THR A 120 -63.17 17.30 14.86
N THR A 121 -62.40 18.27 14.41
CA THR A 121 -61.91 19.41 15.19
C THR A 121 -63.04 20.42 15.44
N PRO A 122 -62.86 21.37 16.38
CA PRO A 122 -63.90 22.35 16.73
C PRO A 122 -64.30 23.26 15.57
N ASP A 123 -63.42 23.45 14.58
CA ASP A 123 -63.66 24.20 13.34
C ASP A 123 -64.23 23.32 12.20
N GLY A 124 -64.61 22.07 12.49
CA GLY A 124 -65.26 21.15 11.56
C GLY A 124 -64.32 20.39 10.63
N GLN A 125 -63.00 20.50 10.80
CA GLN A 125 -62.04 19.75 10.00
C GLN A 125 -61.90 18.30 10.47
N SER A 126 -61.60 17.39 9.56
CA SER A 126 -61.31 16.00 9.90
C SER A 126 -59.79 15.80 10.04
N VAL A 127 -59.36 15.25 11.17
CA VAL A 127 -57.97 14.88 11.45
C VAL A 127 -57.89 13.38 11.71
N THR A 128 -57.06 12.68 10.95
CA THR A 128 -56.83 11.24 11.13
C THR A 128 -55.61 11.01 12.01
N VAL A 129 -55.79 10.25 13.08
CA VAL A 129 -54.72 9.81 14.00
C VAL A 129 -54.75 8.29 14.15
N ARG A 130 -53.61 7.66 14.39
CA ARG A 130 -53.57 6.23 14.73
C ARG A 130 -54.04 6.01 16.15
N SER A 131 -54.85 4.96 16.36
CA SER A 131 -55.17 4.50 17.71
C SER A 131 -53.91 4.03 18.45
N GLN A 132 -53.99 3.98 19.78
CA GLN A 132 -52.89 3.49 20.62
C GLN A 132 -52.46 2.07 20.23
N ARG A 133 -53.43 1.16 20.03
CA ARG A 133 -53.16 -0.22 19.63
C ARG A 133 -52.54 -0.34 18.24
N ALA A 134 -52.93 0.52 17.30
CA ALA A 134 -52.33 0.55 15.96
C ALA A 134 -50.86 0.99 16.02
N TRP A 135 -50.54 1.97 16.86
CA TRP A 135 -49.15 2.37 17.15
C TRP A 135 -48.34 1.24 17.80
N ASP A 136 -48.89 0.59 18.83
CA ASP A 136 -48.22 -0.54 19.50
C ASP A 136 -47.93 -1.69 18.51
N THR A 137 -48.89 -2.01 17.65
CA THR A 137 -48.73 -3.07 16.62
C THR A 137 -47.63 -2.71 15.62
N ALA A 138 -47.62 -1.47 15.12
CA ALA A 138 -46.61 -1.01 14.17
C ALA A 138 -45.21 -0.95 14.80
N LEU A 139 -45.12 -0.55 16.08
CA LEU A 139 -43.86 -0.52 16.82
C LEU A 139 -43.34 -1.94 17.08
N ASN A 140 -44.18 -2.85 17.58
CA ASN A 140 -43.81 -4.24 17.82
C ASN A 140 -43.30 -4.91 16.54
N GLY A 141 -44.00 -4.74 15.40
CA GLY A 141 -43.54 -5.31 14.13
C GLY A 141 -42.18 -4.76 13.65
N LYS A 142 -41.82 -3.52 13.99
CA LYS A 142 -40.47 -2.99 13.74
C LYS A 142 -39.45 -3.51 14.74
N MET A 143 -39.82 -3.65 16.00
CA MET A 143 -38.94 -4.18 17.06
C MET A 143 -38.62 -5.66 16.86
N ASP A 144 -39.54 -6.47 16.33
CA ASP A 144 -39.30 -7.88 16.01
C ASP A 144 -38.16 -8.07 14.99
N ASN A 145 -37.94 -7.09 14.11
CA ASN A 145 -36.84 -7.09 13.14
C ASN A 145 -35.49 -6.62 13.73
N ILE A 146 -35.51 -6.11 14.97
CA ILE A 146 -34.34 -5.72 15.77
C ILE A 146 -34.21 -6.69 16.96
N SER A 147 -34.43 -7.97 16.72
CA SER A 147 -34.12 -9.02 17.69
C SER A 147 -32.60 -9.09 17.89
N LEU A 148 -32.14 -9.36 19.12
CA LEU A 148 -30.77 -9.79 19.36
C LEU A 148 -30.71 -11.32 19.29
N PRO A 149 -29.85 -11.90 18.45
CA PRO A 149 -28.90 -11.25 17.53
C PRO A 149 -29.58 -10.73 16.25
N LEU A 150 -29.05 -9.63 15.69
CA LEU A 150 -29.53 -9.08 14.42
C LEU A 150 -29.39 -10.13 13.30
N SER A 151 -30.43 -10.28 12.47
CA SER A 151 -30.44 -11.25 11.37
C SER A 151 -29.36 -10.95 10.34
N ARG A 152 -28.97 -11.96 9.55
CA ARG A 152 -27.98 -11.82 8.47
C ARG A 152 -28.45 -10.88 7.38
N ASP A 153 -29.73 -10.93 7.05
CA ASP A 153 -30.34 -10.06 6.03
C ASP A 153 -30.30 -8.58 6.43
N ASN A 154 -30.26 -8.30 7.74
CA ASN A 154 -30.14 -6.95 8.31
C ASN A 154 -28.69 -6.58 8.68
N GLY A 155 -27.68 -7.31 8.19
CA GLY A 155 -26.26 -7.01 8.41
C GLY A 155 -25.69 -7.49 9.74
N GLY A 156 -26.45 -8.28 10.51
CA GLY A 156 -25.96 -8.98 11.70
C GLY A 156 -25.32 -10.33 11.38
N SER A 157 -24.83 -11.02 12.40
CA SER A 157 -24.32 -12.40 12.26
C SER A 157 -25.43 -13.45 12.20
N GLY A 158 -26.66 -13.10 12.62
CA GLY A 158 -27.74 -14.05 12.91
C GLY A 158 -27.42 -15.01 14.06
N SER A 159 -26.41 -14.68 14.88
CA SER A 159 -25.92 -15.51 15.99
C SER A 159 -25.72 -14.68 17.24
N THR A 160 -26.11 -15.21 18.40
CA THR A 160 -25.90 -14.61 19.73
C THR A 160 -24.42 -14.36 20.02
N ASP A 161 -23.55 -14.97 19.23
CA ASP A 161 -22.10 -15.02 19.44
C ASP A 161 -21.34 -13.93 18.65
N GLY A 162 -22.03 -13.08 17.87
CA GLY A 162 -21.44 -11.98 17.08
C GLY A 162 -20.80 -12.38 15.73
N ALA A 163 -20.38 -11.40 14.92
CA ALA A 163 -19.74 -11.63 13.60
C ALA A 163 -18.20 -11.85 13.70
N VAL A 164 -17.62 -11.33 14.78
CA VAL A 164 -16.22 -11.51 15.19
C VAL A 164 -16.30 -12.23 16.53
N ARG A 165 -16.14 -13.55 16.51
CA ARG A 165 -16.31 -14.37 17.70
C ARG A 165 -15.05 -14.29 18.56
N ASN A 166 -15.08 -13.58 19.69
CA ASN A 166 -14.12 -13.89 20.76
C ASN A 166 -14.57 -15.20 21.41
N ALA A 167 -13.66 -16.12 21.74
CA ALA A 167 -14.01 -17.47 22.17
C ALA A 167 -15.14 -17.47 23.23
N PRO A 168 -16.14 -18.36 23.11
CA PRO A 168 -17.07 -18.61 24.21
C PRO A 168 -16.26 -18.91 25.46
N ASN A 169 -16.75 -18.50 26.62
CA ASN A 169 -16.27 -19.02 27.90
C ASN A 169 -16.20 -20.57 27.81
N ALA A 170 -14.98 -21.09 27.68
CA ALA A 170 -14.57 -22.48 27.46
C ALA A 170 -15.28 -23.24 26.30
N PRO A 171 -14.70 -23.31 25.08
CA PRO A 171 -15.15 -24.24 24.07
C PRO A 171 -14.50 -25.60 24.32
N SER A 172 -15.29 -26.66 24.39
CA SER A 172 -14.78 -28.03 24.37
C SER A 172 -13.82 -28.23 23.18
N SER A 173 -12.73 -29.00 23.40
CA SER A 173 -11.77 -29.33 22.33
C SER A 173 -12.48 -29.96 21.14
N ARG A 174 -12.20 -29.44 19.94
CA ARG A 174 -12.83 -29.83 18.67
C ARG A 174 -11.85 -30.57 17.79
N THR A 175 -12.31 -31.48 16.92
CA THR A 175 -11.40 -31.96 15.87
C THR A 175 -11.08 -30.83 14.89
N LEU A 176 -9.97 -30.92 14.17
CA LEU A 176 -9.62 -29.97 13.12
C LEU A 176 -10.77 -29.81 12.09
N ASN A 177 -11.44 -30.92 11.73
CA ASN A 177 -12.57 -30.89 10.79
C ASN A 177 -13.78 -30.15 11.37
N ASP A 178 -14.09 -30.34 12.66
CA ASP A 178 -15.19 -29.63 13.33
C ASP A 178 -14.91 -28.13 13.46
N TRP A 179 -13.64 -27.77 13.68
CA TRP A 179 -13.21 -26.37 13.69
C TRP A 179 -13.31 -25.74 12.29
N LEU A 180 -12.78 -26.40 11.26
CA LEU A 180 -12.89 -25.96 9.87
C LEU A 180 -14.35 -25.81 9.42
N SER A 181 -15.24 -26.69 9.87
CA SER A 181 -16.69 -26.61 9.61
C SER A 181 -17.35 -25.45 10.37
N SER A 182 -16.81 -25.06 11.54
CA SER A 182 -17.31 -23.90 12.31
C SER A 182 -16.94 -22.54 11.71
N LEU A 183 -16.01 -22.52 10.75
CA LEU A 183 -15.69 -21.33 9.95
C LEU A 183 -16.88 -20.90 9.07
N ASP A 184 -17.92 -21.75 8.93
CA ASP A 184 -19.05 -21.55 8.00
C ASP A 184 -20.02 -20.40 8.35
N GLY A 185 -19.70 -19.63 9.39
CA GLY A 185 -20.49 -18.48 9.83
C GLY A 185 -19.74 -17.41 10.63
N ASN A 186 -18.41 -17.52 10.75
CA ASN A 186 -17.58 -16.59 11.53
C ASN A 186 -16.43 -16.06 10.67
N MET A 187 -16.12 -14.76 10.77
CA MET A 187 -15.00 -14.13 10.07
C MET A 187 -13.67 -14.25 10.83
N ALA A 188 -13.75 -14.42 12.15
CA ALA A 188 -12.60 -14.62 13.02
C ALA A 188 -13.04 -15.36 14.29
N GLY A 189 -12.09 -16.05 14.92
CA GLY A 189 -12.27 -16.61 16.25
C GLY A 189 -11.17 -17.56 16.67
N SER A 190 -11.43 -18.34 17.72
CA SER A 190 -10.46 -19.31 18.25
C SER A 190 -11.12 -20.56 18.84
N ALA A 191 -10.37 -21.67 18.85
CA ALA A 191 -10.77 -22.92 19.50
C ALA A 191 -9.55 -23.82 19.82
N PRO A 192 -9.63 -24.66 20.86
CA PRO A 192 -8.67 -25.73 21.08
C PRO A 192 -8.94 -26.92 20.15
N ILE A 193 -7.89 -27.43 19.50
CA ILE A 193 -7.97 -28.51 18.51
C ILE A 193 -7.53 -29.85 19.15
N SER A 194 -8.49 -30.75 19.40
CA SER A 194 -8.28 -32.01 20.13
C SER A 194 -7.27 -32.94 19.47
N ASN A 195 -7.24 -32.99 18.14
CA ASN A 195 -6.30 -33.80 17.37
C ASN A 195 -5.02 -33.05 16.97
N ASP A 196 -4.80 -31.84 17.51
CA ASP A 196 -3.52 -31.11 17.47
C ASP A 196 -3.01 -30.88 18.91
N GLY A 197 -3.10 -31.92 19.74
CA GLY A 197 -2.64 -31.89 21.14
C GLY A 197 -3.45 -30.97 22.06
N GLY A 198 -4.63 -30.51 21.65
CA GLY A 198 -5.40 -29.51 22.38
C GLY A 198 -4.91 -28.08 22.17
N SER A 199 -4.04 -27.84 21.17
CA SER A 199 -3.47 -26.52 20.90
C SER A 199 -4.55 -25.50 20.56
N TRP A 200 -4.39 -24.28 21.06
CA TRP A 200 -5.28 -23.17 20.76
C TRP A 200 -4.94 -22.56 19.42
N HIS A 201 -5.91 -22.55 18.52
CA HIS A 201 -5.79 -21.94 17.21
C HIS A 201 -6.65 -20.68 17.14
N THR A 202 -6.11 -19.60 16.59
CA THR A 202 -6.92 -18.45 16.12
C THR A 202 -6.97 -18.39 14.62
N TYR A 203 -8.01 -17.77 14.09
CA TYR A 203 -8.13 -17.53 12.67
C TYR A 203 -8.74 -16.19 12.32
N LEU A 204 -8.36 -15.72 11.13
CA LEU A 204 -9.09 -14.77 10.32
C LEU A 204 -9.37 -15.43 8.96
N ASN A 205 -10.61 -15.41 8.49
CA ASN A 205 -10.99 -15.99 7.21
C ASN A 205 -11.83 -15.04 6.37
N VAL A 206 -11.76 -15.23 5.06
CA VAL A 206 -12.60 -14.53 4.09
C VAL A 206 -13.35 -15.56 3.25
N LYS A 207 -14.67 -15.51 3.29
CA LYS A 207 -15.52 -16.32 2.40
C LYS A 207 -15.43 -15.76 0.98
N HIS A 208 -15.11 -16.61 0.02
CA HIS A 208 -14.91 -16.20 -1.36
C HIS A 208 -16.22 -16.37 -2.14
N ARG A 209 -16.73 -15.29 -2.76
CA ARG A 209 -17.74 -15.43 -3.82
C ARG A 209 -17.07 -16.14 -4.98
N SER A 210 -17.43 -17.39 -5.26
CA SER A 210 -16.82 -18.26 -6.29
C SER A 210 -17.04 -17.76 -7.74
N GLY A 211 -16.74 -16.48 -8.02
CA GLY A 211 -16.75 -15.85 -9.34
C GLY A 211 -18.12 -15.72 -10.03
N ILE A 212 -19.11 -16.57 -9.73
CA ILE A 212 -20.39 -16.68 -10.43
C ILE A 212 -21.50 -17.02 -9.40
N GLY A 213 -21.78 -16.10 -8.48
CA GLY A 213 -22.81 -16.23 -7.43
C GLY A 213 -22.26 -16.44 -6.01
N ASP A 214 -23.16 -16.49 -5.03
CA ASP A 214 -22.86 -16.72 -3.61
C ASP A 214 -22.40 -18.16 -3.39
N GLY A 215 -21.14 -18.43 -3.76
CA GLY A 215 -20.49 -19.71 -3.56
C GLY A 215 -20.31 -20.05 -2.07
N ILE A 216 -20.44 -21.34 -1.74
CA ILE A 216 -20.26 -21.86 -0.38
C ILE A 216 -18.80 -22.11 0.01
N ASN A 217 -17.86 -22.00 -0.95
CA ASN A 217 -16.43 -22.29 -0.76
C ASN A 217 -15.64 -21.09 -0.23
N TYR A 218 -14.64 -21.37 0.60
CA TYR A 218 -13.71 -20.42 1.20
C TYR A 218 -12.54 -20.06 0.28
N GLY A 219 -12.02 -18.84 0.44
CA GLY A 219 -10.76 -18.43 -0.19
C GLY A 219 -9.58 -18.96 0.60
N PHE A 220 -9.28 -18.33 1.73
CA PHE A 220 -8.21 -18.73 2.63
C PHE A 220 -8.53 -18.43 4.11
N VAL A 221 -7.76 -19.06 4.99
CA VAL A 221 -7.71 -18.82 6.42
C VAL A 221 -6.27 -18.47 6.77
N LEU A 222 -6.09 -17.34 7.45
CA LEU A 222 -4.87 -17.05 8.18
C LEU A 222 -5.04 -17.61 9.59
N GLU A 223 -4.13 -18.45 10.03
CA GLU A 223 -4.23 -19.21 11.28
C GLU A 223 -2.95 -19.07 12.10
N ASP A 224 -3.07 -18.73 13.38
CA ASP A 224 -2.03 -18.99 14.38
C ASP A 224 -2.39 -20.30 15.09
N ARG A 225 -1.53 -21.30 14.96
CA ARG A 225 -1.75 -22.68 15.43
C ARG A 225 -1.23 -22.96 16.83
N SER A 226 -0.66 -21.97 17.52
CA SER A 226 -0.22 -22.15 18.91
C SER A 226 -0.21 -20.81 19.62
N MET A 227 -1.40 -20.31 19.98
CA MET A 227 -1.54 -19.07 20.75
C MET A 227 -0.80 -19.08 22.09
N THR A 228 -0.48 -20.26 22.61
CA THR A 228 0.27 -20.42 23.86
C THR A 228 1.77 -20.25 23.67
N SER A 229 2.25 -20.28 22.42
CA SER A 229 3.65 -20.02 22.09
C SER A 229 3.93 -18.52 22.11
N ALA A 230 5.10 -18.14 22.60
CA ALA A 230 5.59 -16.76 22.56
C ALA A 230 6.34 -16.43 21.24
N ASN A 231 6.23 -17.29 20.22
CA ASN A 231 6.86 -17.13 18.92
C ASN A 231 5.83 -17.16 17.78
N TYR A 232 6.29 -16.80 16.58
CA TYR A 232 5.45 -16.69 15.38
C TYR A 232 5.70 -17.84 14.38
N ASP A 233 6.28 -18.96 14.84
CA ASP A 233 6.75 -20.05 13.97
C ASP A 233 5.60 -20.82 13.31
N VAL A 234 4.39 -20.66 13.85
CA VAL A 234 3.21 -21.46 13.52
C VAL A 234 2.08 -20.65 12.89
N ILE A 235 2.38 -19.42 12.43
CA ILE A 235 1.47 -18.65 11.60
C ILE A 235 1.44 -19.27 10.20
N SER A 236 0.26 -19.64 9.74
CA SER A 236 0.08 -20.35 8.48
C SER A 236 -1.14 -19.87 7.69
N VAL A 237 -1.14 -20.14 6.39
CA VAL A 237 -2.29 -19.95 5.52
C VAL A 237 -2.83 -21.30 5.07
N ARG A 238 -4.14 -21.49 5.20
CA ARG A 238 -4.88 -22.62 4.60
C ARG A 238 -5.78 -22.12 3.49
N LYS A 239 -5.86 -22.87 2.39
CA LYS A 239 -6.72 -22.56 1.26
C LYS A 239 -7.78 -23.66 1.10
N GLN A 240 -8.99 -23.29 0.69
CA GLN A 240 -10.00 -24.25 0.27
C GLN A 240 -10.11 -24.25 -1.27
N VAL A 241 -10.22 -25.45 -1.86
CA VAL A 241 -10.46 -25.62 -3.30
C VAL A 241 -11.51 -26.72 -3.47
N GLY A 242 -12.58 -26.43 -4.20
CA GLY A 242 -13.66 -27.39 -4.43
C GLY A 242 -14.30 -27.94 -3.15
N GLY A 243 -14.43 -27.12 -2.11
CA GLY A 243 -14.97 -27.51 -0.80
C GLY A 243 -14.00 -28.30 0.09
N SER A 244 -12.79 -28.62 -0.39
CA SER A 244 -11.77 -29.35 0.38
C SER A 244 -10.66 -28.42 0.85
N TRP A 245 -10.30 -28.52 2.13
CA TRP A 245 -9.18 -27.77 2.70
C TRP A 245 -7.84 -28.41 2.34
N LEU A 246 -6.91 -27.61 1.82
CA LEU A 246 -5.54 -28.03 1.55
C LEU A 246 -4.70 -28.03 2.82
N ALA A 247 -3.54 -28.66 2.76
CA ALA A 247 -2.54 -28.60 3.82
C ALA A 247 -2.11 -27.14 4.09
N PRO A 248 -1.86 -26.75 5.35
CA PRO A 248 -1.42 -25.41 5.70
C PRO A 248 -0.01 -25.14 5.17
N VAL A 249 0.25 -23.88 4.81
CA VAL A 249 1.58 -23.38 4.45
C VAL A 249 2.01 -22.37 5.50
N THR A 250 3.14 -22.60 6.18
CA THR A 250 3.72 -21.65 7.14
C THR A 250 4.17 -20.38 6.41
N LEU A 251 3.89 -19.22 7.00
CA LEU A 251 4.37 -17.93 6.47
C LEU A 251 5.78 -17.65 6.99
N TRP A 252 6.73 -17.49 6.08
CA TRP A 252 8.13 -17.21 6.40
C TRP A 252 8.32 -15.70 6.57
N HIS A 253 8.86 -15.26 7.70
CA HIS A 253 9.07 -13.85 8.03
C HIS A 253 10.28 -13.65 8.97
N SER A 254 10.68 -12.40 9.21
CA SER A 254 11.90 -12.11 10.00
C SER A 254 11.91 -12.64 11.43
N GLY A 255 10.75 -12.93 12.04
CA GLY A 255 10.65 -13.51 13.39
C GLY A 255 10.70 -15.04 13.49
N ASN A 256 10.62 -15.77 12.37
CA ASN A 256 10.67 -17.25 12.35
C ASN A 256 11.72 -17.80 11.36
N LEU A 257 12.49 -16.89 10.75
CA LEU A 257 13.64 -17.22 9.94
C LEU A 257 14.91 -16.89 10.71
N THR A 258 15.77 -17.88 10.86
CA THR A 258 17.14 -17.65 11.33
C THR A 258 17.88 -16.87 10.26
N LYS A 259 18.29 -15.64 10.57
CA LYS A 259 19.19 -14.88 9.69
C LYS A 259 20.62 -15.29 10.00
N GLN A 260 21.49 -15.22 8.99
CA GLN A 260 22.92 -15.35 9.25
C GLN A 260 23.41 -14.26 10.22
N SER A 261 24.24 -14.68 11.17
CA SER A 261 24.89 -13.85 12.20
C SER A 261 26.17 -13.16 11.70
N SER A 262 26.74 -13.64 10.60
CA SER A 262 27.92 -13.07 9.94
C SER A 262 27.95 -13.44 8.46
N VAL A 263 28.82 -12.78 7.69
CA VAL A 263 29.01 -13.06 6.24
C VAL A 263 29.55 -14.46 5.94
N SER A 264 30.01 -15.20 6.95
CA SER A 264 30.52 -16.56 6.85
C SER A 264 29.76 -17.55 7.74
N ASP A 265 28.53 -17.22 8.14
CA ASP A 265 27.70 -18.07 9.01
C ASP A 265 27.30 -19.36 8.29
N THR A 266 27.62 -20.50 8.89
CA THR A 266 27.41 -21.84 8.31
C THR A 266 26.11 -22.52 8.73
N THR A 267 25.27 -21.85 9.53
CA THR A 267 23.98 -22.36 10.03
C THR A 267 23.08 -22.81 8.89
N ILE A 268 22.73 -24.10 8.88
CA ILE A 268 21.87 -24.70 7.85
C ILE A 268 20.47 -24.08 7.92
N GLY A 269 19.93 -23.69 6.76
CA GLY A 269 18.60 -23.09 6.65
C GLY A 269 18.54 -21.61 7.01
N ALA A 270 19.67 -20.99 7.40
CA ALA A 270 19.71 -19.56 7.65
C ALA A 270 19.60 -18.74 6.35
N VAL A 271 18.86 -17.64 6.40
CA VAL A 271 18.70 -16.73 5.27
C VAL A 271 19.97 -15.91 5.08
N LEU A 272 20.46 -15.85 3.84
CA LEU A 272 21.64 -15.05 3.47
C LEU A 272 21.37 -13.55 3.69
N THR A 273 22.35 -12.84 4.26
CA THR A 273 22.33 -11.38 4.38
C THR A 273 23.19 -10.74 3.28
N ASN A 274 23.05 -9.43 3.08
CA ASN A 274 23.86 -8.74 2.06
C ASN A 274 25.35 -8.83 2.40
N GLY A 275 26.19 -9.25 1.44
CA GLY A 275 27.61 -9.51 1.62
C GLY A 275 27.96 -10.93 2.07
N SER A 276 26.98 -11.77 2.39
CA SER A 276 27.24 -13.16 2.78
C SER A 276 27.94 -13.94 1.68
N TRP A 277 29.04 -14.59 2.04
CA TRP A 277 29.90 -15.34 1.13
C TRP A 277 30.40 -14.49 -0.05
N GLY A 278 30.46 -13.17 0.14
CA GLY A 278 30.82 -12.17 -0.87
C GLY A 278 29.71 -11.82 -1.87
N LEU A 279 28.49 -12.33 -1.68
CA LEU A 279 27.36 -12.07 -2.58
C LEU A 279 26.72 -10.72 -2.25
N GLY A 280 26.70 -9.78 -3.20
CA GLY A 280 26.19 -8.42 -2.98
C GLY A 280 27.11 -7.51 -2.15
N GLY A 281 28.32 -7.98 -1.84
CA GLY A 281 29.35 -7.22 -1.12
C GLY A 281 30.75 -7.47 -1.69
N ILE A 282 31.77 -7.27 -0.85
CA ILE A 282 33.17 -7.55 -1.21
C ILE A 282 33.45 -9.05 -1.02
N ALA A 283 34.28 -9.62 -1.88
CA ALA A 283 34.68 -11.02 -1.81
C ALA A 283 35.32 -11.39 -0.45
N ILE A 284 35.12 -12.63 -0.01
CA ILE A 284 35.68 -13.13 1.25
C ILE A 284 37.20 -13.19 1.11
N SER A 285 37.86 -12.24 1.76
CA SER A 285 39.29 -12.01 1.61
C SER A 285 40.09 -12.85 2.60
N SER A 286 41.16 -13.50 2.14
CA SER A 286 42.08 -14.26 2.99
C SER A 286 43.54 -14.05 2.61
N ALA A 287 44.41 -14.08 3.61
CA ALA A 287 45.87 -14.07 3.41
C ALA A 287 46.43 -15.44 3.02
N ASN A 288 45.70 -16.53 3.31
CA ASN A 288 46.15 -17.87 2.98
C ASN A 288 45.03 -18.63 2.26
N TYR A 289 45.24 -18.91 0.98
CA TYR A 289 44.26 -19.61 0.16
C TYR A 289 43.89 -21.00 0.69
N ALA A 290 44.75 -21.66 1.46
CA ALA A 290 44.42 -22.96 2.06
C ALA A 290 43.19 -22.89 2.98
N THR A 291 42.95 -21.74 3.63
CA THR A 291 41.77 -21.51 4.47
C THR A 291 40.48 -21.51 3.67
N ILE A 292 40.52 -20.99 2.44
CA ILE A 292 39.42 -20.99 1.48
C ILE A 292 39.28 -22.37 0.85
N ALA A 293 40.40 -22.96 0.40
CA ALA A 293 40.42 -24.22 -0.32
C ALA A 293 39.81 -25.40 0.46
N SER A 294 39.87 -25.36 1.80
CA SER A 294 39.25 -26.36 2.68
C SER A 294 37.81 -26.03 3.11
N THR A 295 37.24 -24.91 2.67
CA THR A 295 35.87 -24.56 3.06
C THR A 295 34.85 -25.43 2.31
N PRO A 296 33.87 -26.03 3.01
CA PRO A 296 32.75 -26.76 2.38
C PRO A 296 31.59 -25.82 2.02
N ARG A 297 31.90 -24.60 1.58
CA ARG A 297 30.92 -23.57 1.21
C ARG A 297 31.33 -22.87 -0.08
N SER A 298 30.38 -22.70 -1.00
CA SER A 298 30.61 -21.86 -2.18
C SER A 298 30.68 -20.40 -1.75
N GLN A 299 31.66 -19.66 -2.28
CA GLN A 299 31.87 -18.25 -1.93
C GLN A 299 32.64 -17.51 -3.01
N PHE A 300 32.42 -16.20 -3.10
CA PHE A 300 33.33 -15.31 -3.80
C PHE A 300 34.56 -15.07 -2.92
N ILE A 301 35.74 -15.12 -3.53
CA ILE A 301 37.02 -15.11 -2.82
C ILE A 301 37.87 -13.90 -3.23
N GLY A 302 38.66 -13.42 -2.30
CA GLY A 302 39.63 -12.35 -2.51
C GLY A 302 40.97 -12.69 -1.85
N SER A 303 42.07 -12.27 -2.44
CA SER A 303 43.36 -12.24 -1.76
C SER A 303 43.60 -10.88 -1.12
N VAL A 304 44.49 -10.84 -0.14
CA VAL A 304 45.04 -9.60 0.42
C VAL A 304 46.50 -9.42 0.00
N SER A 305 47.11 -8.28 0.36
CA SER A 305 48.57 -8.06 0.22
C SER A 305 49.35 -9.12 1.00
N ASN A 306 50.50 -9.57 0.48
CA ASN A 306 51.34 -10.62 1.08
C ASN A 306 50.61 -11.96 1.28
N ASN A 307 49.75 -12.33 0.33
CA ASN A 307 49.02 -13.59 0.38
C ASN A 307 49.94 -14.81 0.13
N THR A 308 49.45 -15.98 0.52
CA THR A 308 50.11 -17.28 0.32
C THR A 308 49.13 -18.27 -0.30
N GLY A 309 49.63 -19.10 -1.21
CA GLY A 309 48.86 -20.17 -1.84
C GLY A 309 47.79 -19.72 -2.85
N PHE A 310 47.62 -18.42 -3.09
CA PHE A 310 46.98 -17.88 -4.29
C PHE A 310 47.91 -18.05 -5.51
N PRO A 311 47.46 -17.78 -6.75
CA PRO A 311 48.28 -17.95 -7.96
C PRO A 311 49.70 -17.39 -7.83
N THR A 312 49.78 -16.16 -7.34
CA THR A 312 51.02 -15.41 -7.12
C THR A 312 50.79 -14.38 -6.00
N SER A 313 51.86 -13.94 -5.35
CA SER A 313 51.81 -13.00 -4.22
C SER A 313 52.03 -11.52 -4.59
N ASP A 314 52.34 -11.23 -5.86
CA ASP A 314 52.61 -9.89 -6.41
C ASP A 314 51.36 -9.03 -6.58
N VAL A 315 50.17 -9.65 -6.62
CA VAL A 315 48.94 -8.97 -7.02
C VAL A 315 47.70 -9.44 -6.26
N ALA A 316 46.60 -8.68 -6.41
CA ALA A 316 45.29 -8.99 -5.84
C ALA A 316 44.46 -9.89 -6.78
N TRP A 317 44.06 -11.04 -6.26
CA TRP A 317 43.22 -12.03 -6.92
C TRP A 317 41.79 -11.96 -6.38
N THR A 318 40.81 -12.09 -7.26
CA THR A 318 39.41 -12.29 -6.89
C THR A 318 38.81 -13.45 -7.68
N GLY A 319 37.74 -14.07 -7.21
CA GLY A 319 37.25 -15.25 -7.87
C GLY A 319 36.08 -15.95 -7.19
N ILE A 320 35.89 -17.21 -7.57
CA ILE A 320 34.84 -18.08 -7.04
C ILE A 320 35.49 -19.37 -6.55
N HIS A 321 35.09 -19.81 -5.36
CA HIS A 321 35.43 -21.11 -4.79
C HIS A 321 34.17 -21.96 -4.68
N VAL A 322 34.25 -23.22 -5.10
CA VAL A 322 33.14 -24.17 -5.10
C VAL A 322 33.59 -25.52 -4.55
N PRO A 323 33.02 -25.99 -3.43
CA PRO A 323 33.27 -27.33 -2.92
C PRO A 323 32.43 -28.38 -3.65
N PHE A 324 32.98 -29.58 -3.82
CA PHE A 324 32.25 -30.76 -4.29
C PHE A 324 31.63 -31.55 -3.12
N ASN A 325 32.29 -31.57 -1.96
CA ASN A 325 31.89 -32.36 -0.80
C ASN A 325 31.62 -31.49 0.43
N VAL A 326 30.85 -32.05 1.37
CA VAL A 326 30.46 -31.41 2.64
C VAL A 326 31.62 -31.21 3.63
N ASP A 327 32.76 -31.87 3.40
CA ASP A 327 33.95 -31.82 4.26
C ASP A 327 35.06 -30.92 3.70
N GLY A 328 34.88 -30.35 2.50
CA GLY A 328 35.89 -29.51 1.85
C GLY A 328 37.14 -30.27 1.39
N SER A 329 37.10 -31.62 1.35
CA SER A 329 38.24 -32.42 0.88
C SER A 329 38.44 -32.36 -0.64
N ALA A 330 37.40 -31.95 -1.38
CA ALA A 330 37.44 -31.77 -2.82
C ALA A 330 36.78 -30.44 -3.22
N THR A 331 37.54 -29.57 -3.88
CA THR A 331 37.10 -28.20 -4.23
C THR A 331 37.72 -27.75 -5.55
N VAL A 332 37.06 -26.80 -6.21
CA VAL A 332 37.59 -26.08 -7.38
C VAL A 332 37.50 -24.59 -7.12
N ALA A 333 38.47 -23.83 -7.62
CA ALA A 333 38.37 -22.38 -7.66
C ALA A 333 38.84 -21.82 -8.98
N LEU A 334 38.32 -20.65 -9.29
CA LEU A 334 38.74 -19.78 -10.38
C LEU A 334 39.20 -18.48 -9.74
N ALA A 335 40.41 -18.02 -10.06
CA ALA A 335 40.93 -16.73 -9.65
C ALA A 335 41.29 -15.90 -10.87
N ILE A 336 40.90 -14.63 -10.83
CA ILE A 336 41.14 -13.62 -11.86
C ILE A 336 41.85 -12.47 -11.17
N LEU A 337 42.91 -11.99 -11.80
CA LEU A 337 43.60 -10.79 -11.36
C LEU A 337 42.69 -9.58 -11.58
N ALA A 338 42.52 -8.75 -10.56
CA ALA A 338 41.98 -7.40 -10.71
C ALA A 338 43.00 -6.52 -11.48
N ALA A 339 43.13 -6.77 -12.79
CA ALA A 339 44.21 -6.25 -13.60
C ALA A 339 44.03 -4.76 -13.93
N PRO A 340 45.12 -3.97 -13.91
CA PRO A 340 45.05 -2.55 -14.28
C PRO A 340 44.94 -2.33 -15.80
N SER A 341 45.18 -3.35 -16.61
CA SER A 341 45.12 -3.30 -18.08
C SER A 341 44.84 -4.67 -18.68
N LEU A 342 44.46 -4.71 -19.96
CA LEU A 342 44.20 -5.96 -20.68
C LEU A 342 45.45 -6.84 -20.84
N GLY A 343 46.64 -6.24 -21.01
CA GLY A 343 47.90 -7.00 -21.08
C GLY A 343 48.29 -7.63 -19.74
N ALA A 344 47.92 -6.99 -18.63
CA ALA A 344 48.18 -7.54 -17.31
C ALA A 344 47.15 -8.61 -16.87
N ALA A 345 46.07 -8.83 -17.64
CA ALA A 345 45.02 -9.76 -17.28
C ALA A 345 45.59 -11.18 -17.12
N ARG A 346 45.26 -11.83 -15.99
CA ARG A 346 45.62 -13.22 -15.69
C ARG A 346 44.41 -13.94 -15.09
N MET A 347 44.24 -15.21 -15.48
CA MET A 347 43.22 -16.10 -14.93
C MET A 347 43.83 -17.47 -14.63
N GLN A 348 43.53 -18.04 -13.47
CA GLN A 348 44.02 -19.35 -13.08
C GLN A 348 42.93 -20.18 -12.41
N VAL A 349 43.03 -21.49 -12.56
CA VAL A 349 42.16 -22.47 -11.90
C VAL A 349 42.95 -23.27 -10.88
N HIS A 350 42.30 -23.60 -9.78
CA HIS A 350 42.85 -24.46 -8.74
C HIS A 350 41.94 -25.66 -8.53
N THR A 351 42.54 -26.84 -8.31
CA THR A 351 41.80 -28.03 -7.90
C THR A 351 42.38 -28.60 -6.61
N ARG A 352 41.50 -29.12 -5.76
CA ARG A 352 41.82 -29.85 -4.54
C ARG A 352 41.11 -31.19 -4.57
N ARG A 353 41.79 -32.27 -4.20
CA ARG A 353 41.18 -33.60 -4.06
C ARG A 353 41.83 -34.34 -2.89
N SER A 354 41.04 -35.08 -2.11
CA SER A 354 41.53 -35.83 -0.94
C SER A 354 42.33 -34.96 0.04
N SER A 355 41.89 -33.72 0.23
CA SER A 355 42.56 -32.69 1.05
C SER A 355 43.95 -32.26 0.58
N ILE A 356 44.34 -32.61 -0.64
CA ILE A 356 45.60 -32.21 -1.27
C ILE A 356 45.30 -31.13 -2.31
N ASN A 357 46.04 -30.02 -2.24
CA ASN A 357 45.97 -28.94 -3.23
C ASN A 357 46.86 -29.30 -4.43
N ASN A 358 46.32 -29.27 -5.65
CA ASN A 358 47.07 -29.56 -6.89
C ASN A 358 47.83 -28.33 -7.43
N GLY A 359 47.76 -27.19 -6.74
CA GLY A 359 48.33 -25.93 -7.20
C GLY A 359 47.44 -25.23 -8.22
N TRP A 360 47.96 -24.12 -8.76
CA TRP A 360 47.26 -23.31 -9.75
C TRP A 360 47.73 -23.64 -11.16
N LEU A 361 46.77 -23.72 -12.08
CA LEU A 361 46.99 -23.88 -13.50
C LEU A 361 46.55 -22.60 -14.21
N ASN A 362 47.42 -22.08 -15.08
CA ASN A 362 47.08 -20.92 -15.90
C ASN A 362 45.97 -21.25 -16.89
N VAL A 363 44.97 -20.39 -16.98
CA VAL A 363 44.00 -20.39 -18.08
C VAL A 363 44.58 -19.50 -19.16
N LEU A 364 44.85 -20.09 -20.33
CA LEU A 364 45.48 -19.36 -21.43
C LEU A 364 44.48 -18.35 -22.02
N MET A 365 44.78 -17.07 -21.89
CA MET A 365 43.98 -15.97 -22.42
C MET A 365 44.67 -15.33 -23.63
N SER A 366 43.91 -14.66 -24.51
CA SER A 366 44.40 -14.15 -25.79
C SER A 366 45.55 -13.15 -25.71
N ASN A 367 45.80 -12.55 -24.55
CA ASN A 367 46.98 -11.71 -24.30
C ASN A 367 48.27 -12.52 -24.06
N GLN A 368 48.18 -13.82 -23.78
CA GLN A 368 49.32 -14.66 -23.39
C GLN A 368 49.85 -15.57 -24.52
N TYR A 369 49.13 -15.68 -25.63
CA TYR A 369 49.48 -16.58 -26.73
C TYR A 369 49.17 -16.01 -28.10
N THR A 370 49.79 -16.60 -29.11
CA THR A 370 49.33 -16.54 -30.50
C THR A 370 49.24 -17.93 -31.09
N VAL A 371 48.49 -18.02 -32.17
CA VAL A 371 48.35 -19.24 -32.96
C VAL A 371 49.20 -19.04 -34.21
N ASP A 372 50.14 -19.95 -34.44
CA ASP A 372 50.93 -19.92 -35.67
C ASP A 372 50.12 -20.36 -36.89
N ALA A 373 50.68 -20.23 -38.09
CA ALA A 373 50.01 -20.60 -39.34
C ALA A 373 49.59 -22.09 -39.42
N ASN A 374 50.13 -22.95 -38.55
CA ASN A 374 49.82 -24.37 -38.48
C ASN A 374 48.83 -24.71 -37.34
N GLY A 375 48.33 -23.71 -36.59
CA GLY A 375 47.38 -23.93 -35.51
C GLY A 375 48.01 -24.24 -34.15
N PHE A 376 49.33 -24.13 -34.00
CA PHE A 376 50.00 -24.34 -32.70
C PHE A 376 49.97 -23.07 -31.85
N TYR A 377 49.61 -23.24 -30.58
CA TYR A 377 49.68 -22.19 -29.57
C TYR A 377 51.12 -21.96 -29.14
N LYS A 378 51.60 -20.73 -29.26
CA LYS A 378 52.93 -20.29 -28.80
C LYS A 378 52.77 -19.20 -27.76
N SER A 379 53.64 -19.20 -26.74
CA SER A 379 53.79 -18.04 -25.85
C SER A 379 54.38 -16.90 -26.67
N ALA A 380 53.59 -15.86 -26.90
CA ALA A 380 53.82 -15.04 -28.08
C ALA A 380 53.20 -13.66 -27.89
N SER A 381 53.57 -12.98 -26.83
CA SER A 381 53.20 -11.59 -26.65
C SER A 381 54.33 -10.87 -25.91
N PRO A 382 54.63 -9.61 -26.25
CA PRO A 382 54.14 -8.81 -27.39
C PRO A 382 54.66 -9.29 -28.78
N ILE A 383 53.87 -9.17 -29.85
CA ILE A 383 54.30 -9.49 -31.23
C ILE A 383 53.97 -8.38 -32.23
N LEU A 384 54.91 -8.15 -33.15
CA LEU A 384 54.67 -7.50 -34.44
C LEU A 384 54.80 -8.51 -35.59
N ARG A 385 53.78 -8.60 -36.44
CA ARG A 385 53.83 -9.30 -37.74
C ARG A 385 54.40 -8.35 -38.78
N LEU A 386 55.60 -8.64 -39.29
CA LEU A 386 56.24 -7.83 -40.32
C LEU A 386 55.92 -8.39 -41.72
N ALA A 387 55.31 -7.55 -42.57
CA ALA A 387 55.02 -7.88 -43.96
C ALA A 387 55.65 -6.85 -44.91
N ASN A 388 55.72 -7.20 -46.20
CA ASN A 388 56.15 -6.25 -47.23
C ASN A 388 55.08 -5.16 -47.45
N SER A 389 53.82 -5.59 -47.55
CA SER A 389 52.64 -4.74 -47.58
C SER A 389 51.47 -5.52 -46.98
N ILE A 390 50.64 -4.86 -46.19
CA ILE A 390 49.42 -5.45 -45.61
C ILE A 390 48.41 -5.81 -46.70
N SER A 391 48.40 -5.06 -47.82
CA SER A 391 47.49 -5.31 -48.96
C SER A 391 47.67 -6.69 -49.58
N ASP A 392 48.84 -7.30 -49.41
CA ASP A 392 49.21 -8.55 -50.04
C ASP A 392 49.01 -9.76 -49.10
N MET A 393 48.42 -9.53 -47.92
CA MET A 393 48.23 -10.53 -46.89
C MET A 393 46.86 -11.23 -46.97
N PRO A 394 46.75 -12.50 -46.54
CA PRO A 394 45.47 -13.20 -46.47
C PRO A 394 44.55 -12.57 -45.41
N ASP A 395 43.23 -12.79 -45.53
CA ASP A 395 42.21 -12.19 -44.65
C ASP A 395 42.45 -12.43 -43.15
N ASN A 396 43.04 -13.58 -42.79
CA ASN A 396 43.32 -13.95 -41.41
C ASN A 396 44.61 -13.32 -40.83
N TYR A 397 45.33 -12.50 -41.60
CA TYR A 397 46.56 -11.86 -41.16
C TYR A 397 46.36 -10.87 -40.00
N LEU A 398 45.16 -10.29 -39.88
CA LEU A 398 44.81 -9.36 -38.80
C LEU A 398 44.03 -10.03 -37.65
N ASP A 399 43.91 -11.36 -37.63
CA ASP A 399 43.22 -12.07 -36.55
C ASP A 399 43.95 -11.86 -35.21
N GLY A 400 43.39 -10.98 -34.36
CA GLY A 400 43.98 -10.60 -33.07
C GLY A 400 45.08 -9.53 -33.15
N PHE A 401 45.22 -8.85 -34.29
CA PHE A 401 46.23 -7.83 -34.55
C PHE A 401 45.62 -6.59 -35.20
N GLU A 402 46.19 -5.42 -34.93
CA GLU A 402 45.84 -4.15 -35.56
C GLU A 402 46.92 -3.72 -36.55
N PRO A 403 46.57 -3.16 -37.73
CA PRO A 403 47.54 -2.63 -38.68
C PRO A 403 48.49 -1.60 -38.07
N SER A 404 49.79 -1.72 -38.35
CA SER A 404 50.81 -0.75 -37.94
C SER A 404 51.92 -0.65 -38.98
N GLY A 405 51.83 0.40 -39.81
CA GLY A 405 52.72 0.64 -40.94
C GLY A 405 52.60 -0.42 -42.02
N CYS A 406 53.70 -1.10 -42.38
CA CYS A 406 53.66 -2.23 -43.32
C CYS A 406 53.39 -3.59 -42.65
N GLY A 407 53.15 -3.61 -41.32
CA GLY A 407 52.90 -4.82 -40.52
C GLY A 407 51.63 -4.73 -39.66
N ALA A 408 51.54 -5.59 -38.64
CA ALA A 408 50.43 -5.58 -37.69
C ALA A 408 50.91 -5.91 -36.27
N VAL A 409 50.29 -5.34 -35.23
CA VAL A 409 50.68 -5.51 -33.82
C VAL A 409 49.54 -6.07 -32.99
N ASN A 410 49.86 -6.93 -32.02
CA ASN A 410 48.85 -7.40 -31.06
C ASN A 410 48.65 -6.36 -29.94
N ILE A 411 47.66 -6.59 -29.06
CA ILE A 411 47.26 -5.63 -28.02
C ILE A 411 48.39 -5.24 -27.05
N GLU A 412 49.39 -6.11 -26.85
CA GLU A 412 50.53 -5.81 -25.97
C GLU A 412 51.70 -5.14 -26.71
N ALA A 413 51.70 -5.17 -28.06
CA ALA A 413 52.67 -4.48 -28.91
C ALA A 413 52.15 -3.13 -29.42
N VAL A 414 51.06 -2.61 -28.84
CA VAL A 414 50.51 -1.29 -29.19
C VAL A 414 51.57 -0.22 -28.98
N GLY A 415 51.77 0.61 -30.01
CA GLY A 415 52.83 1.62 -30.08
C GLY A 415 54.04 1.21 -30.90
N ALA A 416 54.22 -0.10 -31.19
CA ALA A 416 55.20 -0.54 -32.16
C ALA A 416 54.71 -0.28 -33.60
N ASN A 417 55.62 0.08 -34.51
CA ASN A 417 55.33 0.36 -35.91
C ASN A 417 56.39 -0.24 -36.84
N ALA A 418 55.97 -0.72 -38.00
CA ALA A 418 56.86 -1.28 -39.02
C ALA A 418 56.89 -0.42 -40.29
N GLU A 419 58.08 -0.12 -40.79
CA GLU A 419 58.27 0.67 -42.00
C GLU A 419 59.22 -0.05 -42.96
N ARG A 420 58.88 -0.07 -44.26
CA ARG A 420 59.77 -0.55 -45.31
C ARG A 420 60.66 0.60 -45.78
N LEU A 421 61.98 0.48 -45.56
CA LEU A 421 62.95 1.50 -45.94
C LEU A 421 63.51 1.29 -47.36
N ALA A 422 63.82 0.04 -47.72
CA ALA A 422 64.35 -0.34 -49.03
C ALA A 422 64.00 -1.81 -49.33
N VAL A 423 64.41 -2.31 -50.52
CA VAL A 423 64.24 -3.73 -50.87
C VAL A 423 64.93 -4.60 -49.83
N GLY A 424 64.15 -5.40 -49.12
CA GLY A 424 64.64 -6.28 -48.06
C GLY A 424 65.15 -5.55 -46.82
N ILE A 425 64.84 -4.27 -46.61
CA ILE A 425 65.21 -3.53 -45.39
C ILE A 425 63.96 -2.93 -44.77
N TYR A 426 63.67 -3.36 -43.54
CA TYR A 426 62.54 -2.91 -42.75
C TYR A 426 63.02 -2.36 -41.41
N ARG A 427 62.30 -1.38 -40.86
CA ARG A 427 62.55 -0.82 -39.54
C ARG A 427 61.33 -1.01 -38.65
N VAL A 428 61.56 -1.46 -37.44
CA VAL A 428 60.56 -1.54 -36.38
C VAL A 428 60.91 -0.55 -35.29
N THR A 429 59.98 0.33 -34.96
CA THR A 429 60.12 1.37 -33.93
C THR A 429 59.10 1.19 -32.82
N GLY A 430 59.32 1.78 -31.65
CA GLY A 430 58.37 1.75 -30.52
C GLY A 430 58.51 0.52 -29.60
N ALA A 431 59.49 -0.34 -29.86
CA ALA A 431 59.90 -1.44 -29.01
C ALA A 431 61.21 -1.12 -28.27
N LEU A 432 61.53 -1.89 -27.23
CA LEU A 432 62.81 -1.90 -26.52
C LEU A 432 63.77 -2.99 -27.08
N GLY A 433 63.58 -3.37 -28.34
CA GLY A 433 64.27 -4.49 -28.99
C GLY A 433 63.45 -5.79 -29.02
N LEU A 434 64.11 -6.89 -29.37
CA LEU A 434 63.51 -8.23 -29.38
C LEU A 434 63.36 -8.77 -27.96
N SER A 435 62.41 -9.68 -27.76
CA SER A 435 62.21 -10.37 -26.48
C SER A 435 63.51 -11.03 -25.99
N VAL A 436 63.80 -10.91 -24.70
CA VAL A 436 64.95 -11.58 -24.04
C VAL A 436 64.61 -13.01 -23.58
N GLU A 437 63.35 -13.40 -23.66
CA GLU A 437 62.87 -14.73 -23.29
C GLU A 437 62.15 -15.42 -24.47
N GLY A 438 62.38 -16.73 -24.61
CA GLY A 438 61.71 -17.57 -25.61
C GLY A 438 62.18 -17.32 -27.05
N TRP A 439 61.28 -17.50 -28.01
CA TRP A 439 61.54 -17.24 -29.43
C TRP A 439 61.51 -15.73 -29.71
N THR A 440 62.28 -15.28 -30.71
CA THR A 440 62.40 -13.86 -31.07
C THR A 440 61.95 -13.56 -32.48
N ILE A 441 62.26 -14.44 -33.44
CA ILE A 441 61.96 -14.27 -34.87
C ILE A 441 61.43 -15.58 -35.42
N GLU A 442 60.24 -15.56 -36.03
CA GLU A 442 59.69 -16.69 -36.80
C GLU A 442 59.70 -16.34 -38.28
N ILE A 443 60.41 -17.14 -39.07
CA ILE A 443 60.58 -16.93 -40.52
C ILE A 443 59.55 -17.79 -41.27
N PRO A 444 58.89 -17.25 -42.31
CA PRO A 444 57.89 -18.02 -43.05
C PRO A 444 58.51 -19.22 -43.78
N GLN A 445 57.79 -20.34 -43.77
CA GLN A 445 58.24 -21.62 -44.34
C GLN A 445 57.30 -22.10 -45.44
N ASP A 446 57.81 -22.95 -46.34
CA ASP A 446 56.98 -23.71 -47.29
C ASP A 446 56.39 -24.98 -46.64
N VAL A 447 55.57 -25.71 -47.41
CA VAL A 447 54.93 -26.96 -46.98
C VAL A 447 55.91 -28.09 -46.64
N ASN A 448 57.18 -27.97 -47.05
CA ASN A 448 58.24 -28.93 -46.77
C ASN A 448 59.12 -28.51 -45.57
N GLY A 449 58.78 -27.40 -44.90
CA GLY A 449 59.57 -26.84 -43.80
C GLY A 449 60.77 -26.00 -44.23
N ASN A 450 60.93 -25.69 -45.51
CA ASN A 450 62.01 -24.83 -45.98
C ASN A 450 61.68 -23.37 -45.67
N ARG A 451 62.57 -22.69 -44.95
CA ARG A 451 62.50 -21.23 -44.77
C ARG A 451 62.50 -20.54 -46.13
N LEU A 452 61.61 -19.59 -46.35
CA LEU A 452 61.46 -18.90 -47.64
C LEU A 452 62.52 -17.81 -47.85
N VAL A 453 63.01 -17.22 -46.75
CA VAL A 453 63.97 -16.11 -46.75
C VAL A 453 65.06 -16.33 -45.71
N HIS A 454 66.16 -15.59 -45.83
CA HIS A 454 67.14 -15.38 -44.77
C HIS A 454 66.82 -14.04 -44.08
N VAL A 455 66.90 -14.00 -42.75
CA VAL A 455 66.65 -12.80 -41.95
C VAL A 455 67.84 -12.53 -41.03
N ALA A 456 68.31 -11.30 -41.01
CA ALA A 456 69.25 -10.77 -40.02
C ALA A 456 68.66 -9.53 -39.37
N THR A 457 68.99 -9.27 -38.10
CA THR A 457 68.47 -8.12 -37.36
C THR A 457 69.58 -7.37 -36.65
N GLU A 458 69.46 -6.05 -36.62
CA GLU A 458 70.28 -5.16 -35.81
C GLU A 458 69.37 -4.32 -34.92
N THR A 459 69.61 -4.36 -33.61
CA THR A 459 68.88 -3.54 -32.64
C THR A 459 69.75 -2.34 -32.25
N ALA A 460 69.23 -1.13 -32.43
CA ALA A 460 69.89 0.10 -32.01
C ALA A 460 69.72 0.35 -30.49
N ASP A 461 70.55 1.20 -29.91
CA ASP A 461 70.53 1.52 -28.47
C ASP A 461 69.19 2.09 -27.99
N ASN A 462 68.41 2.69 -28.90
CA ASN A 462 67.08 3.22 -28.61
C ASN A 462 65.96 2.16 -28.66
N GLY A 463 66.30 0.89 -28.95
CA GLY A 463 65.36 -0.22 -29.06
C GLY A 463 64.79 -0.45 -30.46
N ASP A 464 65.08 0.41 -31.44
CA ASP A 464 64.64 0.21 -32.83
C ASP A 464 65.33 -1.01 -33.44
N ILE A 465 64.57 -1.80 -34.20
CA ILE A 465 65.07 -3.03 -34.83
C ILE A 465 65.10 -2.81 -36.33
N THR A 466 66.26 -2.96 -36.96
CA THR A 466 66.37 -3.04 -38.43
C THR A 466 66.39 -4.51 -38.83
N VAL A 467 65.48 -4.89 -39.72
CA VAL A 467 65.32 -6.26 -40.24
C VAL A 467 65.78 -6.31 -41.69
N TYR A 468 66.80 -7.11 -41.95
CA TYR A 468 67.37 -7.35 -43.26
C TYR A 468 66.89 -8.70 -43.79
N VAL A 469 66.21 -8.68 -44.94
CA VAL A 469 65.64 -9.85 -45.62
C VAL A 469 66.39 -10.08 -46.93
N SER A 470 66.86 -11.30 -47.13
CA SER A 470 67.64 -11.66 -48.31
C SER A 470 67.32 -13.07 -48.80
N LYS A 471 67.69 -13.35 -50.06
CA LYS A 471 67.67 -14.70 -50.60
C LYS A 471 68.59 -15.59 -49.77
N ARG A 472 68.20 -16.84 -49.61
CA ARG A 472 69.03 -17.85 -48.94
C ARG A 472 70.21 -18.20 -49.84
N LYS A 473 71.44 -18.05 -49.33
CA LYS A 473 72.65 -18.56 -49.98
C LYS A 473 73.24 -19.67 -49.13
N PHE A 474 73.45 -20.85 -49.70
CA PHE A 474 74.12 -21.94 -49.00
C PHE A 474 75.62 -21.70 -49.04
N ASP A 475 76.23 -21.57 -47.86
CA ASP A 475 77.68 -21.51 -47.72
C ASP A 475 78.22 -22.94 -47.56
N ILE A 476 78.96 -23.39 -48.57
CA ILE A 476 79.51 -24.75 -48.64
C ILE A 476 80.61 -24.97 -47.59
N GLU A 477 81.32 -23.93 -47.17
CA GLU A 477 82.42 -24.05 -46.21
C GLU A 477 81.91 -24.22 -44.78
N THR A 478 80.88 -23.45 -44.41
CA THR A 478 80.32 -23.46 -43.05
C THR A 478 79.10 -24.37 -42.90
N GLY A 479 78.50 -24.80 -44.01
CA GLY A 479 77.24 -25.54 -44.04
C GLY A 479 76.01 -24.69 -43.65
N ASN A 480 76.18 -23.38 -43.48
CA ASN A 480 75.14 -22.47 -43.04
C ASN A 480 74.37 -21.84 -44.20
N ILE A 481 73.14 -21.42 -43.92
CA ILE A 481 72.41 -20.50 -44.78
C ILE A 481 72.84 -19.08 -44.40
N VAL A 482 73.49 -18.38 -45.33
CA VAL A 482 73.94 -17.00 -45.17
C VAL A 482 73.12 -16.05 -46.05
N ALA A 483 73.30 -14.75 -45.85
CA ALA A 483 72.66 -13.71 -46.65
C ALA A 483 73.11 -13.78 -48.13
N GLY A 484 72.14 -13.82 -49.03
CA GLY A 484 72.32 -13.63 -50.47
C GLY A 484 71.91 -12.22 -50.91
N GLU A 485 71.38 -12.11 -52.12
CA GLU A 485 70.84 -10.84 -52.64
C GLU A 485 69.64 -10.35 -51.81
N PRO A 486 69.53 -9.03 -51.51
CA PRO A 486 68.37 -8.46 -50.84
C PRO A 486 67.06 -8.83 -51.54
N MET A 487 66.04 -9.18 -50.76
CA MET A 487 64.70 -9.43 -51.27
C MET A 487 63.64 -9.01 -50.25
N ASP A 488 62.50 -8.54 -50.72
CA ASP A 488 61.36 -8.26 -49.86
C ASP A 488 60.70 -9.56 -49.35
N ILE A 489 59.94 -9.43 -48.27
CA ILE A 489 59.12 -10.52 -47.73
C ILE A 489 58.10 -10.95 -48.81
N PRO A 490 58.00 -12.24 -49.17
CA PRO A 490 57.09 -12.70 -50.20
C PRO A 490 55.61 -12.34 -49.92
N ALA A 491 54.84 -12.03 -50.97
CA ALA A 491 53.41 -11.78 -50.87
C ALA A 491 52.69 -12.97 -50.18
N GLY A 492 51.69 -12.65 -49.34
CA GLY A 492 50.96 -13.61 -48.51
C GLY A 492 51.76 -14.25 -47.38
N ARG A 493 52.99 -13.79 -47.10
CA ARG A 493 53.85 -14.26 -46.00
C ARG A 493 54.32 -13.10 -45.13
N TRP A 494 54.59 -13.39 -43.86
CA TRP A 494 55.09 -12.42 -42.89
C TRP A 494 56.17 -13.06 -42.01
N ILE A 495 56.92 -12.21 -41.30
CA ILE A 495 57.87 -12.60 -40.25
C ILE A 495 57.25 -12.19 -38.92
N ASP A 496 57.11 -13.10 -37.96
CA ASP A 496 56.70 -12.71 -36.61
C ASP A 496 57.93 -12.27 -35.82
N LEU A 497 57.85 -11.11 -35.17
CA LEU A 497 58.87 -10.56 -34.29
C LEU A 497 58.30 -10.46 -32.89
N ARG A 498 58.90 -11.17 -31.93
CA ARG A 498 58.53 -11.03 -30.52
C ARG A 498 59.30 -9.86 -29.92
N LEU A 499 58.58 -8.87 -29.43
CA LEU A 499 59.13 -7.60 -28.99
C LEU A 499 59.25 -7.53 -27.47
N SER A 500 60.24 -6.79 -26.98
CA SER A 500 60.22 -6.22 -25.64
C SER A 500 59.55 -4.85 -25.73
N MET A 501 58.51 -4.58 -24.93
CA MET A 501 57.74 -3.33 -24.99
C MET A 501 57.96 -2.49 -23.74
N PRO A 502 57.95 -1.14 -23.85
CA PRO A 502 57.97 -0.27 -22.69
C PRO A 502 56.74 -0.52 -21.80
N LEU A 503 56.91 -0.42 -20.49
CA LEU A 503 55.81 -0.49 -19.54
C LEU A 503 54.88 0.70 -19.80
N ILE A 504 53.60 0.43 -20.02
CA ILE A 504 52.57 1.48 -20.08
C ILE A 504 52.44 2.02 -18.65
N GLU A 505 53.09 3.14 -18.36
CA GLU A 505 52.86 3.86 -17.10
C GLU A 505 51.40 4.33 -17.07
N ALA A 506 50.68 3.94 -16.01
CA ALA A 506 49.35 4.45 -15.75
C ALA A 506 49.43 5.99 -15.63
N PRO A 507 48.47 6.75 -16.20
CA PRO A 507 48.44 8.18 -15.96
C PRO A 507 48.40 8.43 -14.45
N THR A 508 49.39 9.18 -13.96
CA THR A 508 49.37 9.70 -12.59
C THR A 508 48.04 10.39 -12.37
N PRO A 509 47.27 10.04 -11.33
CA PRO A 509 46.04 10.77 -11.03
C PRO A 509 46.43 12.22 -10.77
N GLU A 510 45.91 13.15 -11.58
CA GLU A 510 45.95 14.57 -11.24
C GLU A 510 45.25 14.72 -9.88
N GLU A 511 45.94 15.35 -8.94
CA GLU A 511 45.38 15.71 -7.64
C GLU A 511 44.24 16.70 -7.86
N GLU A 512 42.99 16.24 -7.70
CA GLU A 512 41.82 17.09 -7.42
C GLU A 512 41.44 17.03 -5.94
#